data_AF-A0A258KFS8-F1
#
_entry.id   AF-A0A258KFS8-F1
#
_cell.length_a   1.000
_cell.length_b   1.000
_cell.length_c   1.000
_cell.angle_alpha   90.00
_cell.angle_beta   90.00
_cell.angle_gamma   90.00
#
_symmetry.space_group_name_H-M   'P 1'
#
loop_
_entity.id
_entity.type
_entity.pdbx_description
1 polymer ?
#
loop_
_entity_poly.entity_id
_entity_poly.type
_entity_poly.pdbx_seq_one_letter_code
_entity_poly.pdbx_strand_id
1 'polypeptide(L)' 'KTTLSVKLCELRNVIQNAYIVIKSAMLRKESRGLHYTTDYKPHALEPHDTVF' A
#
# COMPACT_ATOMS: atom_id res chain seq x y z
N LYS A 1 27.72 3.81 -24.45
CA LYS A 1 26.93 4.76 -23.64
C LYS A 1 25.52 4.22 -23.54
N THR A 2 25.06 3.84 -22.35
CA THR A 2 23.71 3.32 -22.12
C THR A 2 22.75 4.49 -21.88
N THR A 3 21.59 4.49 -22.54
CA THR A 3 20.53 5.48 -22.36
C THR A 3 19.46 4.94 -21.42
N LEU A 4 19.08 5.76 -20.43
CA LEU A 4 18.02 5.40 -19.49
C LEU A 4 16.64 5.56 -20.15
N SER A 5 15.79 4.55 -20.02
CA SER A 5 14.41 4.59 -20.51
C SER A 5 13.49 5.18 -19.45
N VAL A 6 12.90 6.35 -19.75
CA VAL A 6 11.94 7.03 -18.87
C VAL A 6 10.75 6.11 -18.53
N LYS A 7 10.18 5.45 -19.55
CA LYS A 7 9.05 4.51 -19.36
C LYS A 7 9.39 3.37 -18.40
N LEU A 8 10.64 2.90 -18.40
CA LEU A 8 11.06 1.85 -17.48
C LEU A 8 11.18 2.38 -16.04
N CYS A 9 11.65 3.62 -15.86
CA CYS A 9 11.69 4.27 -14.56
C CYS A 9 10.28 4.50 -14.00
N GLU A 10 9.35 4.98 -14.82
CA GLU A 10 7.94 5.17 -14.44
C GLU A 10 7.30 3.85 -14.02
N LEU A 11 7.51 2.78 -14.80
CA LEU A 11 7.02 1.45 -14.45
C LEU A 11 7.56 0.97 -13.09
N ARG A 12 8.87 1.14 -12.85
CA ARG A 12 9.49 0.78 -11.56
C ARG A 12 8.88 1.56 -10.40
N ASN A 13 8.63 2.86 -10.59
CA ASN A 13 8.03 3.70 -9.57
C ASN A 13 6.59 3.26 -9.24
N VAL A 14 5.79 2.94 -10.26
CA VAL A 14 4.41 2.47 -10.05
C VAL A 14 4.40 1.13 -9.32
N ILE A 15 5.26 0.19 -9.71
CA ILE A 15 5.38 -1.11 -9.03
C ILE A 15 5.73 -0.92 -7.55
N GLN A 16 6.71 -0.07 -7.25
CA GLN A 16 7.13 0.18 -5.88
C GLN A 16 6.02 0.83 -5.04
N ASN A 17 5.32 1.83 -5.59
CA ASN A 17 4.19 2.45 -4.91
C ASN A 17 3.05 1.45 -4.66
N ALA A 18 2.68 0.66 -5.67
CA ALA A 18 1.65 -0.37 -5.53
C ALA A 18 2.02 -1.40 -4.45
N TYR A 19 3.29 -1.83 -4.40
CA TYR A 19 3.77 -2.74 -3.36
C TYR A 19 3.57 -2.18 -1.95
N ILE A 20 3.93 -0.91 -1.72
CA ILE A 20 3.75 -0.26 -0.40
C ILE A 20 2.27 -0.18 -0.02
N VAL A 21 1.40 0.21 -0.97
CA VAL A 21 -0.05 0.29 -0.75
C VAL A 21 -0.62 -1.08 -0.36
N ILE A 22 -0.27 -2.14 -1.10
CA ILE A 22 -0.72 -3.51 -0.82
C ILE A 22 -0.22 -3.98 0.54
N LYS A 23 1.07 -3.76 0.85
CA LYS A 23 1.64 -4.16 2.14
C LYS A 23 0.97 -3.44 3.31
N SER A 24 0.72 -2.14 3.19
CA SER A 24 -0.02 -1.36 4.19
C SER A 24 -1.45 -1.87 4.37
N ALA A 25 -2.17 -2.18 3.28
CA ALA A 25 -3.50 -2.77 3.32
C ALA A 25 -3.51 -4.16 3.98
N MET A 26 -2.53 -5.01 3.71
CA MET A 26 -2.42 -6.35 4.33
C MET A 26 -2.15 -6.30 5.83
N LEU A 27 -1.39 -5.29 6.30
CA LEU A 27 -1.10 -5.08 7.72
C LEU A 27 -2.32 -4.52 8.47
N ARG A 28 -3.25 -3.85 7.78
CA ARG A 28 -4.47 -3.32 8.40
C ARG A 28 -5.48 -4.44 8.66
N LYS A 29 -5.74 -4.73 9.93
CA LYS A 29 -6.67 -5.77 10.40
C LYS A 29 -7.99 -5.20 10.91
N GLU A 30 -8.51 -4.20 10.20
CA GLU A 30 -9.74 -3.46 10.50
C GLU A 30 -10.26 -2.73 9.25
N SER A 31 -11.52 -2.31 9.21
CA SER A 31 -12.06 -1.46 8.12
C SER A 31 -12.17 0.01 8.55
N ARG A 32 -11.12 0.80 8.31
CA ARG A 32 -11.03 2.20 8.75
C ARG A 32 -10.98 3.17 7.57
N GLY A 33 -11.88 4.15 7.56
CA GLY A 33 -11.89 5.23 6.57
C GLY A 33 -12.09 4.70 5.14
N LEU A 34 -11.11 4.94 4.26
CA LEU A 34 -11.14 4.46 2.87
C LEU A 34 -10.71 2.99 2.71
N HIS A 35 -10.17 2.37 3.76
CA HIS A 35 -9.83 0.96 3.73
C HIS A 35 -11.00 0.12 4.23
N TYR A 36 -11.53 -0.76 3.38
CA TYR A 36 -12.60 -1.70 3.71
C TYR A 36 -12.15 -3.13 3.41
N THR A 37 -12.44 -4.04 4.34
CA THR A 37 -12.12 -5.46 4.25
C THR A 37 -13.23 -6.29 4.89
N THR A 38 -13.57 -7.40 4.27
CA THR A 38 -14.57 -8.36 4.76
C THR A 38 -14.04 -9.27 5.86
N ASP A 39 -12.72 -9.35 6.02
CA ASP A 39 -12.08 -10.35 6.89
C ASP A 39 -11.98 -9.88 8.35
N TYR A 40 -12.18 -8.59 8.61
CA TYR A 40 -11.97 -7.97 9.92
C TYR A 40 -13.11 -7.04 10.34
N LYS A 41 -13.19 -6.77 11.65
CA LYS A 41 -14.20 -5.87 12.23
C LYS A 41 -13.99 -4.40 11.81
N PRO A 42 -15.03 -3.55 11.89
CA PRO A 42 -14.95 -2.16 11.42
C PRO A 42 -13.84 -1.33 12.07
N HIS A 43 -13.75 -1.30 13.41
CA HIS A 43 -12.74 -0.49 14.08
C HIS A 43 -12.05 -1.25 15.21
N ALA A 44 -10.73 -1.24 15.18
CA ALA A 44 -9.92 -1.52 16.36
C ALA A 44 -10.01 -0.34 17.34
N LEU A 45 -9.94 -0.64 18.64
CA LEU A 45 -9.97 0.37 19.71
C LEU A 45 -8.77 1.31 19.59
N GLU A 46 -7.59 0.75 19.38
CA GLU A 46 -6.34 1.50 19.25
C GLU A 46 -5.92 1.59 17.78
N PRO A 47 -5.63 2.79 17.26
CA PRO A 47 -5.10 2.96 15.92
C PRO A 47 -3.60 2.59 15.87
N HIS A 48 -3.20 1.91 14.81
CA HIS A 48 -1.80 1.58 14.54
C HIS A 48 -1.42 1.98 13.10
N ASP A 49 -0.19 2.47 12.94
CA ASP A 49 0.36 2.82 11.64
C ASP A 49 0.70 1.56 10.84
N THR A 50 0.37 1.60 9.55
CA THR A 50 0.61 0.49 8.60
C THR A 50 1.64 0.86 7.54
N VAL A 51 2.27 2.03 7.69
CA VAL A 51 3.33 2.56 6.83
C VAL A 51 4.51 2.89 7.74
N PHE A 52 5.72 2.53 7.31
CA PHE A 52 6.99 2.78 8.00
C PHE A 52 7.58 4.13 7.60
#